data_AF-A0AB32WEP3-F1
#
_entry.id   AF-A0AB32WEP3-F1
#
_cell.length_a   1.000
_cell.length_b   1.000
_cell.length_c   1.000
_cell.angle_alpha   90.00
_cell.angle_beta   90.00
_cell.angle_gamma   90.00
#
_symmetry.space_group_name_H-M   'P 1'
#
loop_
_entity.id
_entity.type
_entity.pdbx_description
1 polymer ?
#
loop_
_entity_poly.entity_id
_entity_poly.type
_entity_poly.pdbx_seq_one_letter_code
_entity_poly.pdbx_strand_id
1 'polypeptide(L)'
;MCLLWVWGGIAPHKTKTLVWQLLHGKATVKGELLKRGIINSAHASCPLCNKSIETVDQLFVGCKSVINLWYDWCNEWGLAWVMLARFKELTIMWNNIKMASNYEKVWKTTMFAITWTVWIGRNEVVFHNKVWDKELIWELIKLRVAMWVKARWQDTASSITDIYRFPAIGANAIKFNVDGAANGGSGEAGIGGLLRNEKGEVLIKFSKAIGRGDLNLAEYLSIREAFILFSSSIWAHNHSFVIESDSRNAIRWINDPSKTPWRLRKWMLHIEVLKKRATDWKIRHTLREGNREADLLAKEGVGREIDLVEFHNPM
;
A
#
# COMPACT_ATOMS: atom_id res chain seq x y z
N MET A 1 18.61 28.94 -5.00
CA MET A 1 18.50 27.50 -5.37
C MET A 1 17.23 27.34 -6.18
N CYS A 2 17.33 26.97 -7.45
CA CYS A 2 16.20 27.00 -8.38
C CYS A 2 15.20 25.89 -8.04
N LEU A 3 13.97 26.26 -7.68
CA LEU A 3 12.87 25.32 -7.39
C LEU A 3 12.23 24.76 -8.67
N LEU A 4 12.98 24.73 -9.79
CA LEU A 4 12.54 24.23 -11.09
C LEU A 4 12.11 22.76 -11.02
N TRP A 5 12.72 21.98 -10.12
CA TRP A 5 12.36 20.58 -9.91
C TRP A 5 10.88 20.38 -9.55
N VAL A 6 10.25 21.35 -8.88
CA VAL A 6 8.82 21.30 -8.53
C VAL A 6 7.96 21.16 -9.78
N TRP A 7 8.42 21.70 -10.91
CA TRP A 7 7.67 21.75 -12.16
C TRP A 7 7.92 20.56 -13.08
N GLY A 8 8.83 19.63 -12.74
CA GLY A 8 9.32 18.52 -13.56
C GLY A 8 8.31 17.43 -13.95
N GLY A 9 7.01 17.70 -13.93
CA GLY A 9 5.97 16.82 -14.48
C GLY A 9 5.52 15.66 -13.60
N ILE A 10 6.02 15.56 -12.37
CA ILE A 10 5.87 14.39 -11.48
C ILE A 10 4.48 14.33 -10.81
N ALA A 11 3.81 15.47 -10.63
CA ALA A 11 2.53 15.57 -9.94
C ALA A 11 1.54 16.49 -10.67
N PRO A 12 0.23 16.41 -10.36
CA PRO A 12 -0.78 17.33 -10.88
C PRO A 12 -0.44 18.79 -10.60
N HIS A 13 -0.85 19.69 -11.51
CA HIS A 13 -0.47 21.10 -11.45
C HIS A 13 -0.82 21.77 -10.10
N LYS A 14 -2.02 21.55 -9.58
CA LYS A 14 -2.46 22.07 -8.27
C LYS A 14 -1.54 21.67 -7.12
N THR A 15 -1.05 20.43 -7.14
CA THR A 15 -0.15 19.90 -6.13
C THR A 15 1.23 20.57 -6.23
N LYS A 16 1.74 20.75 -7.45
CA LYS A 16 3.00 21.47 -7.69
C LYS A 16 2.92 22.92 -7.21
N THR A 17 1.82 23.61 -7.51
CA THR A 17 1.55 24.97 -7.03
C THR A 17 1.54 25.04 -5.51
N LEU A 18 0.87 24.10 -4.84
CA LEU A 18 0.85 24.04 -3.37
C LEU A 18 2.27 23.86 -2.81
N VAL A 19 3.04 22.88 -3.30
CA VAL A 19 4.41 22.63 -2.84
C VAL A 19 5.27 23.88 -3.05
N TRP A 20 5.15 24.54 -4.20
CA TRP A 20 5.84 25.79 -4.46
C TRP A 20 5.44 26.89 -3.46
N GLN A 21 4.15 27.05 -3.15
CA GLN A 21 3.68 28.01 -2.15
C GLN A 21 4.23 27.72 -0.76
N LEU A 22 4.25 26.45 -0.35
CA LEU A 22 4.79 26.00 0.93
C LEU A 22 6.28 26.34 1.05
N LEU A 23 7.06 26.10 0.00
CA LEU A 23 8.50 26.38 -0.02
C LEU A 23 8.84 27.88 0.02
N HIS A 24 7.90 28.74 -0.33
CA HIS A 24 8.04 30.20 -0.24
C HIS A 24 7.34 30.80 0.99
N GLY A 25 6.76 29.98 1.89
CA GLY A 25 6.00 30.47 3.03
C GLY A 25 4.72 31.25 2.64
N LYS A 26 4.18 30.99 1.45
CA LYS A 26 3.00 31.69 0.91
C LYS A 26 1.68 30.96 1.16
N ALA A 27 1.74 29.73 1.67
CA ALA A 27 0.55 28.95 2.01
C ALA A 27 -0.15 29.50 3.26
N THR A 28 -1.49 29.42 3.29
CA THR A 28 -2.33 29.94 4.36
C THR A 28 -2.41 28.98 5.56
N VAL A 29 -1.26 28.68 6.16
CA VAL A 29 -1.20 28.01 7.48
C VAL A 29 -1.46 29.03 8.59
N LYS A 30 -1.98 28.60 9.76
CA LYS A 30 -2.34 29.54 10.83
C LYS A 30 -1.17 30.37 11.34
N GLY A 31 0.07 29.86 11.31
CA GLY A 31 1.26 30.65 11.66
C GLY A 31 1.47 31.86 10.74
N GLU A 32 1.16 31.74 9.44
CA GLU A 32 1.21 32.87 8.51
C GLU A 32 0.04 33.84 8.70
N LEU A 33 -1.14 33.33 9.08
CA LEU A 33 -2.29 34.17 9.44
C LEU A 33 -2.02 34.98 10.72
N LEU A 34 -1.37 34.37 11.71
CA LEU A 34 -0.93 35.03 12.95
C LEU A 34 0.07 36.15 12.64
N LYS A 35 1.10 35.87 11.81
CA LYS A 35 2.08 36.89 11.38
C LYS A 35 1.44 38.08 10.68
N ARG A 36 0.32 37.87 9.99
CA ARG A 36 -0.44 38.91 9.28
C ARG A 36 -1.50 39.59 10.17
N GLY A 37 -1.63 39.21 11.43
CA GLY A 37 -2.62 39.77 12.36
C GLY A 37 -4.06 39.36 12.08
N ILE A 38 -4.29 38.29 11.30
CA ILE A 38 -5.64 37.81 10.94
C ILE A 38 -6.26 36.98 12.08
N ILE A 39 -5.42 36.31 12.87
CA ILE A 39 -5.85 35.48 14.02
C ILE A 39 -4.98 35.76 15.25
N ASN A 40 -5.53 35.45 16.43
CA ASN A 40 -4.80 35.52 17.70
C ASN A 40 -3.99 34.24 17.96
N SER A 41 -2.97 34.36 18.83
CA SER A 41 -2.09 33.24 19.22
C SER A 41 -2.87 32.03 19.78
N ALA A 42 -3.98 32.27 20.48
CA ALA A 42 -4.87 31.24 21.01
C ALA A 42 -5.47 30.32 19.93
N HIS A 43 -5.61 30.79 18.69
CA HIS A 43 -6.18 30.03 17.58
C HIS A 43 -5.14 29.52 16.59
N ALA A 44 -3.85 29.82 16.83
CA ALA A 44 -2.77 29.53 15.90
C ALA A 44 -2.20 28.10 16.00
N SER A 45 -2.71 27.29 16.94
CA SER A 45 -2.28 25.90 17.13
C SER A 45 -2.54 25.02 15.90
N CYS A 46 -1.63 24.07 15.68
CA CYS A 46 -1.74 23.07 14.63
C CYS A 46 -3.05 22.28 14.78
N PRO A 47 -3.93 22.28 13.78
CA PRO A 47 -5.25 21.67 13.88
C PRO A 47 -5.20 20.13 14.02
N LEU A 48 -4.07 19.50 13.68
CA LEU A 48 -3.94 18.04 13.72
C LEU A 48 -3.39 17.50 15.04
N CYS A 49 -2.53 18.26 15.73
CA CYS A 49 -1.91 17.79 16.99
C CYS A 49 -2.14 18.72 18.18
N ASN A 50 -2.59 19.96 17.97
CA ASN A 50 -2.82 20.98 18.99
C ASN A 50 -1.62 21.26 19.92
N LYS A 51 -0.38 20.94 19.53
CA LYS A 51 0.81 21.07 20.40
C LYS A 51 1.60 22.37 20.23
N SER A 52 1.63 22.92 19.03
CA SER A 52 2.45 24.09 18.70
C SER A 52 1.81 24.88 17.55
N ILE A 53 2.32 26.09 17.30
CA ILE A 53 1.82 26.97 16.23
C ILE A 53 1.95 26.27 14.88
N GLU A 54 0.91 26.36 14.06
CA GLU A 54 0.89 25.76 12.72
C GLU A 54 1.79 26.52 11.74
N THR A 55 3.07 26.18 11.72
CA THR A 55 3.98 26.54 10.63
C THR A 55 3.99 25.47 9.55
N VAL A 56 4.57 25.76 8.37
CA VAL A 56 4.78 24.75 7.32
C VAL A 56 5.60 23.58 7.86
N ASP A 57 6.70 23.88 8.56
CA ASP A 57 7.56 22.87 9.16
C ASP A 57 6.81 22.07 10.22
N GLN A 58 6.05 22.74 11.10
CA GLN A 58 5.25 22.05 12.10
C GLN A 58 4.18 21.16 11.47
N LEU A 59 3.47 21.62 10.43
CA LEU A 59 2.38 20.84 9.83
C LEU A 59 2.92 19.62 9.07
N PHE A 60 3.90 19.80 8.20
CA PHE A 60 4.33 18.76 7.26
C PHE A 60 5.46 17.87 7.79
N VAL A 61 6.16 18.30 8.84
CA VAL A 61 7.39 17.65 9.30
C VAL A 61 7.41 17.43 10.80
N GLY A 62 6.94 18.40 11.61
CA GLY A 62 6.96 18.32 13.08
C GLY A 62 5.70 17.73 13.73
N CYS A 63 4.60 17.61 12.99
CA CYS A 63 3.32 17.16 13.53
C CYS A 63 3.34 15.65 13.71
N LYS A 64 3.11 15.16 14.94
CA LYS A 64 3.07 13.71 15.23
C LYS A 64 2.11 12.94 14.31
N SER A 65 0.98 13.53 13.95
CA SER A 65 -0.01 12.93 13.04
C SER A 65 0.51 12.76 11.62
N VAL A 66 1.46 13.59 11.19
CA VAL A 66 2.04 13.59 9.84
C VAL A 66 3.39 12.88 9.77
N ILE A 67 4.23 13.02 10.81
CA ILE A 67 5.51 12.31 10.97
C ILE A 67 5.33 10.82 10.73
N ASN A 68 4.30 10.23 11.33
CA ASN A 68 4.03 8.79 11.20
C ASN A 68 3.76 8.39 9.74
N LEU A 69 3.18 9.25 8.91
CA LEU A 69 2.93 8.93 7.49
C LEU A 69 4.25 8.82 6.70
N TRP A 70 5.20 9.73 6.97
CA TRP A 70 6.53 9.65 6.36
C TRP A 70 7.29 8.41 6.84
N TYR A 71 7.25 8.13 8.14
CA TYR A 71 7.88 6.94 8.71
C TYR A 71 7.29 5.65 8.15
N ASP A 72 5.96 5.52 8.13
CA ASP A 72 5.28 4.34 7.60
C ASP A 72 5.64 4.14 6.12
N TRP A 73 5.73 5.24 5.34
CA TRP A 73 6.17 5.17 3.94
C TRP A 73 7.62 4.70 3.80
N CYS A 74 8.55 5.31 4.52
CA CYS A 74 9.95 4.90 4.46
C CYS A 74 10.15 3.45 4.93
N ASN A 75 9.43 3.04 5.97
CA ASN A 75 9.45 1.66 6.49
C ASN A 75 8.93 0.65 5.45
N GLU A 76 7.84 0.97 4.73
CA GLU A 76 7.33 0.14 3.62
C GLU A 76 8.32 0.04 2.46
N TRP A 77 9.25 1.00 2.37
CA TRP A 77 10.33 1.05 1.38
C TRP A 77 11.65 0.47 1.89
N GLY A 78 11.66 -0.11 3.09
CA GLY A 78 12.86 -0.68 3.73
C GLY A 78 13.92 0.36 4.12
N LEU A 79 13.54 1.65 4.20
CA LEU A 79 14.45 2.75 4.49
C LEU A 79 14.37 3.16 5.96
N ALA A 80 15.53 3.17 6.62
CA ALA A 80 15.67 3.84 7.91
C ALA A 80 15.63 5.36 7.69
N TRP A 81 14.60 6.02 8.20
CA TRP A 81 14.38 7.44 7.98
C TRP A 81 14.57 8.28 9.24
N VAL A 82 15.20 9.43 9.09
CA VAL A 82 15.28 10.45 10.14
C VAL A 82 14.53 11.68 9.65
N MET A 83 13.48 12.07 10.37
CA MET A 83 12.73 13.27 10.04
C MET A 83 13.58 14.52 10.26
N LEU A 84 13.73 15.31 9.21
CA LEU A 84 14.40 16.62 9.26
C LEU A 84 13.55 17.63 10.02
N ALA A 85 14.11 18.80 10.35
CA ALA A 85 13.35 19.84 11.04
C ALA A 85 12.54 20.74 10.08
N ARG A 86 13.01 20.88 8.83
CA ARG A 86 12.45 21.82 7.85
C ARG A 86 11.88 21.13 6.63
N PHE A 87 10.71 21.56 6.19
CA PHE A 87 10.03 21.04 5.01
C PHE A 87 10.86 21.21 3.75
N LYS A 88 11.55 22.34 3.61
CA LYS A 88 12.45 22.58 2.47
C LYS A 88 13.58 21.56 2.39
N GLU A 89 14.23 21.26 3.52
CA GLU A 89 15.31 20.26 3.56
C GLU A 89 14.78 18.87 3.25
N LEU A 90 13.62 18.52 3.80
CA LEU A 90 12.90 17.28 3.48
C LEU A 90 12.70 17.14 1.98
N THR A 91 12.17 18.17 1.30
CA THR A 91 11.94 18.10 -0.15
C THR A 91 13.24 17.98 -0.96
N ILE A 92 14.32 18.64 -0.54
CA ILE A 92 15.61 18.56 -1.25
C ILE A 92 16.19 17.15 -1.08
N MET A 93 16.24 16.64 0.14
CA MET A 93 16.75 15.30 0.43
C MET A 93 15.94 14.24 -0.31
N TRP A 94 14.61 14.32 -0.24
CA TRP A 94 13.71 13.36 -0.88
C TRP A 94 13.96 13.23 -2.39
N ASN A 95 14.18 14.36 -3.07
CA ASN A 95 14.43 14.37 -4.53
C ASN A 95 15.85 13.96 -4.92
N ASN A 96 16.82 14.05 -4.01
CA ASN A 96 18.22 13.69 -4.25
C ASN A 96 18.53 12.22 -3.95
N ILE A 97 17.63 11.50 -3.27
CA ILE A 97 17.75 10.05 -3.06
C ILE A 97 17.67 9.35 -4.41
N LYS A 98 18.71 8.58 -4.72
CA LYS A 98 18.75 7.73 -5.91
C LYS A 98 18.06 6.41 -5.60
N MET A 99 17.01 6.13 -6.37
CA MET A 99 16.31 4.84 -6.37
C MET A 99 16.65 4.09 -7.65
N ALA A 100 16.36 2.78 -7.71
CA ALA A 100 16.40 2.06 -8.96
C ALA A 100 15.47 2.74 -10.00
N SER A 101 15.85 2.68 -11.27
CA SER A 101 15.25 3.48 -12.36
C SER A 101 13.74 3.26 -12.53
N ASN A 102 13.25 2.06 -12.25
CA ASN A 102 11.83 1.71 -12.25
C ASN A 102 11.04 2.35 -11.10
N TYR A 103 11.68 2.65 -9.96
CA TYR A 103 11.01 3.16 -8.75
C TYR A 103 11.23 4.66 -8.48
N GLU A 104 12.19 5.29 -9.15
CA GLU A 104 12.52 6.71 -8.95
C GLU A 104 11.32 7.63 -9.14
N LYS A 105 10.48 7.35 -10.14
CA LYS A 105 9.26 8.12 -10.41
C LYS A 105 8.24 8.01 -9.28
N VAL A 106 8.04 6.79 -8.77
CA VAL A 106 7.12 6.52 -7.66
C VAL A 106 7.59 7.23 -6.39
N TRP A 107 8.88 7.09 -6.08
CA TRP A 107 9.49 7.75 -4.93
C TRP A 107 9.31 9.26 -4.97
N LYS A 108 9.68 9.92 -6.08
CA LYS A 108 9.54 11.38 -6.21
C LYS A 108 8.08 11.82 -6.16
N THR A 109 7.16 11.04 -6.74
CA THR A 109 5.71 11.34 -6.71
C THR A 109 5.13 11.30 -5.30
N THR A 110 5.66 10.43 -4.44
CA THR A 110 5.20 10.24 -3.07
C THR A 110 5.24 11.54 -2.26
N MET A 111 6.34 12.29 -2.34
CA MET A 111 6.48 13.53 -1.56
C MET A 111 5.35 14.51 -1.87
N PHE A 112 4.98 14.64 -3.15
CA PHE A 112 3.85 15.45 -3.58
C PHE A 112 2.51 14.88 -3.09
N ALA A 113 2.33 13.57 -3.14
CA ALA A 113 1.10 12.92 -2.72
C ALA A 113 0.86 13.05 -1.21
N ILE A 114 1.88 12.83 -0.37
CA ILE A 114 1.79 13.03 1.08
C ILE A 114 1.45 14.48 1.38
N THR A 115 2.20 15.43 0.81
CA THR A 115 1.98 16.87 1.04
C THR A 115 0.57 17.30 0.64
N TRP A 116 0.10 16.89 -0.54
CA TRP A 116 -1.27 17.20 -0.98
C TRP A 116 -2.33 16.59 -0.05
N THR A 117 -2.12 15.35 0.38
CA THR A 117 -3.09 14.63 1.21
C THR A 117 -3.20 15.20 2.60
N VAL A 118 -2.06 15.53 3.21
CA VAL A 118 -2.02 16.23 4.49
C VAL A 118 -2.71 17.58 4.39
N TRP A 119 -2.46 18.35 3.33
CA TRP A 119 -3.10 19.65 3.13
C TRP A 119 -4.63 19.55 3.04
N ILE A 120 -5.13 18.62 2.22
CA ILE A 120 -6.58 18.39 2.09
C ILE A 120 -7.17 17.90 3.40
N GLY A 121 -6.57 16.89 4.05
CA GLY A 121 -7.06 16.36 5.32
C GLY A 121 -7.08 17.42 6.43
N ARG A 122 -6.05 18.27 6.49
CA ARG A 122 -6.01 19.43 7.39
C ARG A 122 -7.15 20.40 7.12
N ASN A 123 -7.44 20.70 5.85
CA ASN A 123 -8.52 21.63 5.50
C ASN A 123 -9.90 21.06 5.86
N GLU A 124 -10.10 19.75 5.73
CA GLU A 124 -11.32 19.09 6.19
C GLU A 124 -11.51 19.22 7.71
N VAL A 125 -10.43 19.09 8.49
CA VAL A 125 -10.47 19.32 9.94
C VAL A 125 -10.83 20.77 10.25
N VAL A 126 -10.23 21.73 9.54
CA VAL A 126 -10.38 23.17 9.83
C VAL A 126 -11.72 23.75 9.39
N PHE A 127 -12.21 23.38 8.21
CA PHE A 127 -13.40 24.00 7.61
C PHE A 127 -14.67 23.17 7.74
N HIS A 128 -14.53 21.85 7.88
CA HIS A 128 -15.66 20.92 7.94
C HIS A 128 -15.74 20.17 9.28
N ASN A 129 -14.92 20.54 10.26
CA ASN A 129 -14.88 19.94 11.60
C ASN A 129 -14.76 18.40 11.59
N LYS A 130 -14.09 17.85 10.58
CA LYS A 130 -13.85 16.41 10.50
C LYS A 130 -12.76 15.97 11.48
N VAL A 131 -12.82 14.71 11.88
CA VAL A 131 -11.75 14.08 12.67
C VAL A 131 -10.63 13.62 11.72
N TRP A 132 -9.39 13.81 12.14
CA TRP A 132 -8.23 13.27 11.42
C TRP A 132 -8.18 11.75 11.55
N ASP A 133 -8.38 11.05 10.44
CA ASP A 133 -8.30 9.59 10.32
C ASP A 133 -6.99 9.22 9.62
N LYS A 134 -6.04 8.65 10.37
CA LYS A 134 -4.71 8.33 9.84
C LYS A 134 -4.80 7.24 8.77
N GLU A 135 -5.61 6.22 9.01
CA GLU A 135 -5.76 5.05 8.15
C GLU A 135 -6.37 5.47 6.80
N LEU A 136 -7.41 6.29 6.81
CA LEU A 136 -7.98 6.84 5.58
C LEU A 136 -6.99 7.73 4.83
N ILE A 137 -6.27 8.61 5.53
CA ILE A 137 -5.26 9.49 4.92
C ILE A 137 -4.14 8.67 4.28
N TRP A 138 -3.70 7.62 4.97
CA TRP A 138 -2.71 6.68 4.49
C TRP A 138 -3.14 6.00 3.19
N GLU A 139 -4.37 5.49 3.15
CA GLU A 139 -4.93 4.87 1.93
C GLU A 139 -5.13 5.89 0.80
N LEU A 140 -5.48 7.14 1.09
CA LEU A 140 -5.57 8.20 0.09
C LEU A 140 -4.20 8.58 -0.50
N ILE A 141 -3.14 8.60 0.30
CA ILE A 141 -1.77 8.73 -0.18
C ILE A 141 -1.47 7.55 -1.12
N LYS A 142 -1.85 6.35 -0.69
CA LYS A 142 -1.72 5.12 -1.48
C LYS A 142 -2.61 5.05 -2.72
N LEU A 143 -3.63 5.87 -2.85
CA LEU A 143 -4.39 5.92 -4.09
C LEU A 143 -3.74 6.92 -5.05
N ARG A 144 -3.26 8.04 -4.52
CA ARG A 144 -2.76 9.17 -5.30
C ARG A 144 -1.44 8.87 -6.02
N VAL A 145 -0.46 8.24 -5.37
CA VAL A 145 0.80 7.91 -6.07
C VAL A 145 0.51 6.97 -7.24
N ALA A 146 -0.29 5.91 -7.06
CA ALA A 146 -0.64 5.02 -8.17
C ALA A 146 -1.37 5.76 -9.29
N MET A 147 -2.43 6.50 -8.96
CA MET A 147 -3.19 7.20 -9.99
C MET A 147 -2.31 8.18 -10.77
N TRP A 148 -1.43 8.91 -10.08
CA TRP A 148 -0.58 9.93 -10.72
C TRP A 148 0.54 9.30 -11.54
N VAL A 149 1.17 8.23 -11.04
CA VAL A 149 2.20 7.49 -11.77
C VAL A 149 1.58 6.81 -12.99
N LYS A 150 0.47 6.08 -12.84
CA LYS A 150 -0.21 5.41 -13.95
C LYS A 150 -0.68 6.39 -15.02
N ALA A 151 -1.22 7.54 -14.63
CA ALA A 151 -1.67 8.56 -15.58
C ALA A 151 -0.52 9.19 -16.38
N ARG A 152 0.70 9.23 -15.83
CA ARG A 152 1.87 9.85 -16.47
C ARG A 152 2.77 8.86 -17.19
N TRP A 153 2.87 7.64 -16.70
CA TRP A 153 3.74 6.59 -17.21
C TRP A 153 2.93 5.29 -17.26
N GLN A 154 2.17 5.14 -18.34
CA GLN A 154 1.27 4.00 -18.55
C GLN A 154 2.05 2.67 -18.59
N ASP A 155 3.31 2.71 -19.02
CA ASP A 155 4.18 1.53 -19.16
C ASP A 155 4.87 1.09 -17.85
N THR A 156 4.91 1.92 -16.82
CA THR A 156 5.63 1.58 -15.56
C THR A 156 4.85 0.65 -14.63
N ALA A 157 3.58 0.37 -14.90
CA ALA A 157 2.77 -0.53 -14.09
C ALA A 157 1.45 -0.93 -14.78
N SER A 158 1.25 -2.23 -14.99
CA SER A 158 0.01 -2.80 -15.53
C SER A 158 -1.22 -2.42 -14.68
N SER A 159 -1.03 -2.27 -13.36
CA SER A 159 -2.09 -1.90 -12.42
C SER A 159 -1.65 -0.87 -11.36
N ILE A 160 -2.63 -0.17 -10.77
CA ILE A 160 -2.47 0.72 -9.60
C ILE A 160 -1.70 0.02 -8.47
N THR A 161 -1.86 -1.30 -8.39
CA THR A 161 -1.36 -2.16 -7.35
C THR A 161 0.14 -2.41 -7.51
N ASP A 162 0.65 -2.49 -8.74
CA ASP A 162 2.07 -2.72 -9.01
C ASP A 162 2.95 -1.52 -8.60
N ILE A 163 2.35 -0.32 -8.50
CA ILE A 163 3.02 0.92 -8.05
C ILE A 163 3.26 0.91 -6.53
N TYR A 164 2.46 0.16 -5.78
CA TYR A 164 2.56 0.00 -4.31
C TYR A 164 3.09 -1.36 -3.88
N ARG A 165 3.14 -2.33 -4.80
CA ARG A 165 3.72 -3.63 -4.55
C ARG A 165 5.24 -3.48 -4.62
N PHE A 166 5.77 -3.01 -3.48
CA PHE A 166 7.17 -3.01 -3.04
C PHE A 166 8.02 -1.81 -3.40
N PRO A 167 8.83 -1.41 -2.42
CA PRO A 167 10.25 -1.75 -2.52
C PRO A 167 10.83 -2.29 -1.21
N ALA A 168 11.64 -3.35 -1.35
CA ALA A 168 12.45 -3.96 -0.30
C ALA A 168 11.71 -4.55 0.92
N ILE A 169 10.92 -5.62 0.72
CA ILE A 169 11.06 -6.74 1.67
C ILE A 169 12.36 -7.42 1.23
N GLY A 170 13.43 -7.17 1.98
CA GLY A 170 14.82 -7.18 1.52
C GLY A 170 15.19 -8.25 0.51
N ALA A 171 15.71 -7.82 -0.66
CA ALA A 171 16.48 -8.52 -1.70
C ALA A 171 16.12 -9.99 -2.07
N ASN A 172 15.03 -10.54 -1.56
CA ASN A 172 14.82 -11.98 -1.49
C ASN A 172 13.39 -12.37 -1.05
N ALA A 173 12.40 -11.50 -1.25
CA ALA A 173 11.02 -11.80 -0.91
C ALA A 173 10.16 -11.94 -2.17
N ILE A 174 9.26 -12.92 -2.14
CA ILE A 174 8.27 -13.10 -3.20
C ILE A 174 6.86 -13.00 -2.64
N LYS A 175 5.96 -12.43 -3.44
CA LYS A 175 4.60 -12.10 -3.00
C LYS A 175 3.55 -12.88 -3.76
N PHE A 176 2.65 -13.52 -3.04
CA PHE A 176 1.42 -14.08 -3.55
C PHE A 176 0.23 -13.15 -3.27
N ASN A 177 -0.37 -12.59 -4.31
CA ASN A 177 -1.71 -12.00 -4.22
C ASN A 177 -2.74 -13.11 -4.45
N VAL A 178 -3.72 -13.25 -3.56
CA VAL A 178 -4.73 -14.31 -3.63
C VAL A 178 -6.12 -13.78 -3.36
N ASP A 179 -7.12 -14.43 -3.96
CA ASP A 179 -8.53 -14.08 -3.80
C ASP A 179 -9.42 -15.33 -3.96
N GLY A 180 -10.63 -15.28 -3.41
CA GLY A 180 -11.67 -16.29 -3.54
C GLY A 180 -12.97 -15.71 -4.07
N ALA A 181 -13.58 -16.39 -5.05
CA ALA A 181 -14.88 -16.03 -5.61
C ALA A 181 -15.92 -17.11 -5.31
N ALA A 182 -17.16 -16.73 -5.04
CA ALA A 182 -18.27 -17.65 -4.87
C ALA A 182 -19.57 -17.08 -5.43
N ASN A 183 -20.33 -17.90 -6.17
CA ASN A 183 -21.64 -17.54 -6.70
C ASN A 183 -22.71 -17.69 -5.60
N GLY A 184 -23.14 -16.58 -5.00
CA GLY A 184 -24.15 -16.61 -3.92
C GLY A 184 -23.64 -17.23 -2.61
N GLY A 185 -24.53 -17.46 -1.65
CA GLY A 185 -24.15 -17.89 -0.30
C GLY A 185 -23.55 -19.30 -0.19
N SER A 186 -23.76 -20.17 -1.18
CA SER A 186 -23.24 -21.57 -1.22
C SER A 186 -23.27 -22.15 -2.65
N GLY A 187 -22.93 -21.36 -3.67
CA GLY A 187 -22.87 -21.82 -5.05
C GLY A 187 -21.47 -22.28 -5.45
N GLU A 188 -21.24 -22.38 -6.75
CA GLU A 188 -19.91 -22.68 -7.29
C GLU A 188 -18.92 -21.60 -6.87
N ALA A 189 -17.71 -22.04 -6.53
CA ALA A 189 -16.66 -21.19 -6.02
C ALA A 189 -15.34 -21.52 -6.72
N GLY A 190 -14.51 -20.49 -6.81
CA GLY A 190 -13.22 -20.50 -7.46
C GLY A 190 -12.20 -19.77 -6.60
N ILE A 191 -10.94 -20.12 -6.80
CA ILE A 191 -9.81 -19.48 -6.14
C ILE A 191 -8.81 -19.04 -7.19
N GLY A 192 -8.15 -17.93 -6.93
CA GLY A 192 -7.17 -17.36 -7.84
C GLY A 192 -6.02 -16.72 -7.11
N GLY A 193 -4.88 -16.65 -7.79
CA GLY A 193 -3.76 -15.92 -7.26
C GLY A 193 -2.57 -15.90 -8.19
N LEU A 194 -1.65 -15.00 -7.89
CA LEU A 194 -0.41 -14.82 -8.62
C LEU A 194 0.76 -14.52 -7.70
N LEU A 195 1.87 -15.21 -7.91
CA LEU A 195 3.15 -15.02 -7.26
C LEU A 195 4.02 -14.14 -8.12
N ARG A 196 4.64 -13.11 -7.52
CA ARG A 196 5.54 -12.19 -8.22
C ARG A 196 6.85 -12.01 -7.48
N ASN A 197 7.90 -11.71 -8.24
CA ASN A 197 9.19 -11.28 -7.70
C ASN A 197 9.21 -9.78 -7.39
N GLU A 198 10.35 -9.31 -6.91
CA GLU A 198 10.62 -7.90 -6.58
C GLU A 198 10.60 -6.92 -7.76
N LYS A 199 10.62 -7.42 -9.01
CA LYS A 199 10.46 -6.61 -10.23
C LYS A 199 9.00 -6.54 -10.69
N GLY A 200 8.09 -7.24 -9.99
CA GLY A 200 6.69 -7.36 -10.36
C GLY A 200 6.41 -8.39 -11.46
N GLU A 201 7.43 -9.16 -11.88
CA GLU A 201 7.29 -10.24 -12.86
C GLU A 201 6.53 -11.40 -12.22
N VAL A 202 5.56 -11.96 -12.97
CA VAL A 202 4.77 -13.11 -12.52
C VAL A 202 5.64 -14.36 -12.60
N LEU A 203 5.73 -15.08 -11.50
CA LEU A 203 6.47 -16.34 -11.35
C LEU A 203 5.54 -17.56 -11.37
N ILE A 204 4.38 -17.43 -10.71
CA ILE A 204 3.33 -18.46 -10.69
C ILE A 204 2.00 -17.74 -10.83
N LYS A 205 1.05 -18.31 -11.56
CA LYS A 205 -0.36 -17.93 -11.43
C LYS A 205 -1.23 -19.18 -11.37
N PHE A 206 -2.35 -19.10 -10.65
CA PHE A 206 -3.33 -20.17 -10.59
C PHE A 206 -4.75 -19.64 -10.65
N SER A 207 -5.64 -20.48 -11.18
CA SER A 207 -7.08 -20.29 -11.20
C SER A 207 -7.73 -21.67 -11.14
N LYS A 208 -8.45 -21.96 -10.05
CA LYS A 208 -8.95 -23.30 -9.76
C LYS A 208 -10.41 -23.30 -9.34
N ALA A 209 -11.13 -24.36 -9.71
CA ALA A 209 -12.46 -24.60 -9.18
C ALA A 209 -12.36 -25.33 -7.84
N ILE A 210 -13.13 -24.89 -6.84
CA ILE A 210 -13.21 -25.57 -5.54
C ILE A 210 -14.56 -26.26 -5.31
N GLY A 211 -15.37 -26.37 -6.38
CA GLY A 211 -16.72 -26.89 -6.32
C GLY A 211 -17.66 -25.92 -5.59
N ARG A 212 -18.53 -26.43 -4.74
CA ARG A 212 -19.49 -25.61 -3.98
C ARG A 212 -18.90 -25.12 -2.66
N GLY A 213 -19.03 -23.82 -2.40
CA GLY A 213 -18.50 -23.19 -1.21
C GLY A 213 -19.06 -21.80 -1.00
N ASP A 214 -18.86 -21.25 0.20
CA ASP A 214 -19.13 -19.84 0.44
C ASP A 214 -17.88 -18.99 0.24
N LEU A 215 -18.06 -17.67 0.22
CA LEU A 215 -16.97 -16.71 0.00
C LEU A 215 -15.84 -16.89 1.02
N ASN A 216 -16.17 -17.08 2.30
CA ASN A 216 -15.17 -17.25 3.35
C ASN A 216 -14.32 -18.52 3.15
N LEU A 217 -14.92 -19.61 2.66
CA LEU A 217 -14.20 -20.83 2.31
C LEU A 217 -13.27 -20.59 1.11
N ALA A 218 -13.76 -19.93 0.06
CA ALA A 218 -12.97 -19.62 -1.13
C ALA A 218 -11.73 -18.79 -0.78
N GLU A 219 -11.92 -17.71 -0.01
CA GLU A 219 -10.87 -16.83 0.48
C GLU A 219 -9.84 -17.54 1.35
N TYR A 220 -10.28 -18.50 2.16
CA TYR A 220 -9.38 -19.28 3.00
C TYR A 220 -8.59 -20.33 2.18
N LEU A 221 -9.23 -20.93 1.18
CA LEU A 221 -8.61 -21.92 0.31
C LEU A 221 -7.65 -21.31 -0.70
N SER A 222 -7.86 -20.07 -1.14
CA SER A 222 -6.91 -19.36 -2.00
C SER A 222 -5.56 -19.16 -1.28
N ILE A 223 -5.59 -18.81 0.01
CA ILE A 223 -4.38 -18.73 0.86
C ILE A 223 -3.72 -20.10 1.02
N ARG A 224 -4.51 -21.16 1.27
CA ARG A 224 -3.99 -22.53 1.36
C ARG A 224 -3.24 -22.91 0.08
N GLU A 225 -3.82 -22.62 -1.07
CA GLU A 225 -3.24 -22.94 -2.37
C GLU A 225 -1.93 -22.17 -2.59
N ALA A 226 -1.88 -20.91 -2.19
CA ALA A 226 -0.65 -20.12 -2.18
C ALA A 226 0.48 -20.81 -1.41
N PHE A 227 0.19 -21.32 -0.20
CA PHE A 227 1.16 -22.06 0.60
C PHE A 227 1.60 -23.37 -0.07
N ILE A 228 0.69 -24.10 -0.73
CA ILE A 228 1.03 -25.35 -1.45
C ILE A 228 1.98 -25.07 -2.60
N LEU A 229 1.65 -24.06 -3.42
CA LEU A 229 2.44 -23.68 -4.59
C LEU A 229 3.81 -23.13 -4.16
N PHE A 230 3.86 -22.25 -3.15
CA PHE A 230 5.11 -21.73 -2.63
C PHE A 230 5.99 -22.85 -2.04
N SER A 231 5.45 -23.71 -1.19
CA SER A 231 6.21 -24.78 -0.53
C SER A 231 6.75 -25.84 -1.50
N SER A 232 6.14 -25.94 -2.69
CA SER A 232 6.56 -26.86 -3.76
C SER A 232 7.49 -26.19 -4.78
N SER A 233 7.79 -24.90 -4.61
CA SER A 233 8.59 -24.12 -5.54
C SER A 233 10.07 -24.04 -5.12
N ILE A 234 10.92 -23.66 -6.08
CA ILE A 234 12.37 -23.43 -5.83
C ILE A 234 12.65 -22.30 -4.83
N TRP A 235 11.66 -21.44 -4.56
CA TRP A 235 11.81 -20.29 -3.69
C TRP A 235 11.52 -20.61 -2.21
N ALA A 236 10.95 -21.78 -1.91
CA ALA A 236 10.49 -22.16 -0.57
C ALA A 236 11.56 -22.01 0.53
N HIS A 237 12.81 -22.34 0.19
CA HIS A 237 13.93 -22.36 1.13
C HIS A 237 14.80 -21.10 1.08
N ASN A 238 14.74 -20.38 -0.05
CA ASN A 238 15.66 -19.29 -0.32
C ASN A 238 15.01 -17.92 -0.21
N HIS A 239 13.68 -17.79 -0.23
CA HIS A 239 13.00 -16.49 -0.22
C HIS A 239 12.02 -16.35 0.94
N SER A 240 11.81 -15.12 1.40
CA SER A 240 10.72 -14.78 2.34
C SER A 240 9.37 -14.76 1.61
N PHE A 241 8.36 -15.40 2.19
CA PHE A 241 7.06 -15.55 1.57
C PHE A 241 6.04 -14.52 2.05
N VAL A 242 5.49 -13.71 1.16
CA VAL A 242 4.51 -12.68 1.54
C VAL A 242 3.18 -12.96 0.87
N ILE A 243 2.11 -13.06 1.65
CA ILE A 243 0.74 -13.28 1.14
C ILE A 243 -0.08 -12.01 1.32
N GLU A 244 -0.81 -11.62 0.28
CA GLU A 244 -1.77 -10.52 0.31
C GLU A 244 -3.16 -11.01 -0.07
N SER A 245 -4.14 -10.69 0.77
CA SER A 245 -5.57 -10.94 0.54
C SER A 245 -6.38 -9.73 1.01
N ASP A 246 -7.53 -9.48 0.41
CA ASP A 246 -8.49 -8.46 0.86
C ASP A 246 -9.49 -9.02 1.90
N SER A 247 -9.44 -10.32 2.21
CA SER A 247 -10.29 -10.95 3.22
C SER A 247 -9.72 -10.82 4.63
N ARG A 248 -10.22 -9.83 5.38
CA ARG A 248 -9.90 -9.67 6.81
C ARG A 248 -10.21 -10.92 7.65
N ASN A 249 -11.27 -11.64 7.31
CA ASN A 249 -11.65 -12.87 8.02
C ASN A 249 -10.61 -13.97 7.81
N ALA A 250 -10.24 -14.21 6.55
CA ALA A 250 -9.25 -15.24 6.23
C ALA A 250 -7.90 -14.92 6.87
N ILE A 251 -7.42 -13.67 6.75
CA ILE A 251 -6.18 -13.20 7.40
C ILE A 251 -6.23 -13.40 8.93
N ARG A 252 -7.36 -13.05 9.56
CA ARG A 252 -7.55 -13.22 11.01
C ARG A 252 -7.44 -14.68 11.43
N TRP A 253 -8.03 -15.61 10.66
CA TRP A 253 -7.98 -17.05 10.96
C TRP A 253 -6.60 -17.66 10.70
N ILE A 254 -5.88 -17.17 9.70
CA ILE A 254 -4.50 -17.59 9.43
C ILE A 254 -3.57 -17.13 10.55
N ASN A 255 -3.71 -15.91 11.05
CA ASN A 255 -2.87 -15.40 12.14
C ASN A 255 -3.25 -15.97 13.52
N ASP A 256 -4.52 -16.32 13.72
CA ASP A 256 -5.01 -16.89 14.98
C ASP A 256 -5.87 -18.13 14.70
N PRO A 257 -5.26 -19.33 14.64
CA PRO A 257 -5.95 -20.57 14.34
C PRO A 257 -7.10 -20.88 15.32
N SER A 258 -7.04 -20.39 16.56
CA SER A 258 -8.07 -20.60 17.58
C SER A 258 -9.42 -19.97 17.19
N LYS A 259 -9.39 -18.90 16.39
CA LYS A 259 -10.57 -18.18 15.91
C LYS A 259 -11.14 -18.76 14.62
N THR A 260 -10.53 -19.82 14.08
CA THR A 260 -10.95 -20.43 12.82
C THR A 260 -12.26 -21.20 13.02
N PRO A 261 -13.29 -20.97 12.19
CA PRO A 261 -14.55 -21.72 12.24
C PRO A 261 -14.30 -23.23 12.16
N TRP A 262 -15.05 -24.01 12.93
CA TRP A 262 -14.87 -25.46 13.04
C TRP A 262 -14.86 -26.17 11.67
N ARG A 263 -15.71 -25.74 10.73
CA ARG A 263 -15.82 -26.26 9.36
C ARG A 263 -14.54 -26.10 8.52
N LEU A 264 -13.67 -25.15 8.87
CA LEU A 264 -12.40 -24.89 8.19
C LEU A 264 -11.22 -25.59 8.87
N ARG A 265 -11.41 -26.25 10.02
CA ARG A 265 -10.31 -26.83 10.82
C ARG A 265 -9.45 -27.83 10.06
N LYS A 266 -10.04 -28.64 9.17
CA LYS A 266 -9.27 -29.59 8.35
C LYS A 266 -8.23 -28.86 7.48
N TRP A 267 -8.60 -27.71 6.92
CA TRP A 267 -7.74 -26.89 6.09
C TRP A 267 -6.75 -26.09 6.92
N MET A 268 -7.17 -25.61 8.08
CA MET A 268 -6.29 -24.94 9.04
C MET A 268 -5.10 -25.83 9.41
N LEU A 269 -5.34 -27.10 9.77
CA LEU A 269 -4.26 -28.03 10.10
C LEU A 269 -3.26 -28.21 8.94
N HIS A 270 -3.77 -28.27 7.70
CA HIS A 270 -2.90 -28.32 6.52
C HIS A 270 -2.05 -27.06 6.37
N ILE A 271 -2.64 -25.87 6.55
CA ILE A 271 -1.91 -24.60 6.48
C ILE A 271 -0.85 -24.52 7.58
N GLU A 272 -1.16 -24.93 8.81
CA GLU A 272 -0.18 -24.94 9.92
C GLU A 272 1.03 -25.84 9.63
N VAL A 273 0.83 -26.95 8.91
CA VAL A 273 1.94 -27.79 8.45
C VAL A 273 2.73 -27.10 7.34
N LEU A 274 2.04 -26.47 6.38
CA LEU A 274 2.69 -25.78 5.25
C LEU A 274 3.50 -24.57 5.70
N LYS A 275 3.02 -23.80 6.69
CA LYS A 275 3.75 -22.68 7.29
C LYS A 275 5.13 -23.06 7.79
N LYS A 276 5.29 -24.27 8.33
CA LYS A 276 6.58 -24.78 8.83
C LYS A 276 7.57 -25.11 7.71
N ARG A 277 7.13 -25.18 6.45
CA ARG A 277 7.99 -25.46 5.29
C ARG A 277 8.59 -24.19 4.68
N ALA A 278 8.02 -23.02 4.99
CA ALA A 278 8.55 -21.73 4.57
C ALA A 278 9.59 -21.24 5.60
N THR A 279 10.75 -20.79 5.12
CA THR A 279 11.83 -20.26 5.99
C THR A 279 11.37 -19.01 6.77
N ASP A 280 10.67 -18.10 6.08
CA ASP A 280 10.03 -16.92 6.66
C ASP A 280 8.74 -16.65 5.88
N TRP A 281 7.68 -16.22 6.57
CA TRP A 281 6.43 -15.84 5.91
C TRP A 281 5.66 -14.74 6.65
N LYS A 282 4.93 -13.95 5.87
CA LYS A 282 4.05 -12.87 6.35
C LYS A 282 2.74 -12.86 5.58
N ILE A 283 1.64 -12.56 6.24
CA ILE A 283 0.35 -12.30 5.59
C ILE A 283 -0.14 -10.91 5.95
N ARG A 284 -0.63 -10.15 4.96
CA ARG A 284 -1.13 -8.79 5.15
C ARG A 284 -2.39 -8.52 4.33
N HIS A 285 -3.16 -7.55 4.81
CA HIS A 285 -4.36 -7.11 4.12
C HIS A 285 -4.00 -6.17 2.96
N THR A 286 -4.63 -6.36 1.81
CA THR A 286 -4.59 -5.43 0.68
C THR A 286 -5.98 -4.92 0.35
N LEU A 287 -6.09 -3.78 -0.33
CA LEU A 287 -7.37 -3.28 -0.80
C LEU A 287 -7.83 -4.07 -2.03
N ARG A 288 -9.14 -4.09 -2.31
CA ARG A 288 -9.72 -4.75 -3.48
C ARG A 288 -9.19 -4.21 -4.80
N GLU A 289 -9.03 -2.90 -4.89
CA GLU A 289 -8.40 -2.24 -6.03
C GLU A 289 -6.97 -2.74 -6.22
N GLY A 290 -6.32 -3.05 -5.10
CA GLY A 290 -5.01 -3.68 -4.87
C GLY A 290 -4.90 -5.15 -5.27
N ASN A 291 -6.01 -5.85 -5.45
CA ASN A 291 -6.07 -7.31 -5.64
C ASN A 291 -6.77 -7.74 -6.94
N ARG A 292 -7.05 -6.80 -7.85
CA ARG A 292 -7.91 -7.01 -9.03
C ARG A 292 -7.51 -8.20 -9.91
N GLU A 293 -6.23 -8.46 -10.11
CA GLU A 293 -5.82 -9.62 -10.93
C GLU A 293 -6.10 -10.96 -10.23
N ALA A 294 -5.93 -11.04 -8.91
CA ALA A 294 -6.28 -12.24 -8.16
C ALA A 294 -7.80 -12.46 -8.14
N ASP A 295 -8.59 -11.38 -7.99
CA ASP A 295 -10.05 -11.39 -8.11
C ASP A 295 -10.52 -11.93 -9.46
N LEU A 296 -9.90 -11.47 -10.56
CA LEU A 296 -10.20 -11.97 -11.90
C LEU A 296 -9.88 -13.47 -12.02
N LEU A 297 -8.68 -13.90 -11.59
CA LEU A 297 -8.31 -15.31 -11.60
C LEU A 297 -9.25 -16.17 -10.74
N ALA A 298 -9.73 -15.65 -9.61
CA ALA A 298 -10.65 -16.37 -8.75
C ALA A 298 -12.02 -16.53 -9.42
N LYS A 299 -12.53 -15.48 -10.07
CA LYS A 299 -13.77 -15.51 -10.87
C LYS A 299 -13.67 -16.46 -12.06
N GLU A 300 -12.55 -16.45 -12.77
CA GLU A 300 -12.26 -17.41 -13.87
C GLU A 300 -12.15 -18.86 -13.38
N GLY A 301 -11.86 -19.05 -12.09
CA GLY A 301 -11.80 -20.38 -11.46
C GLY A 301 -13.19 -20.95 -11.14
N VAL A 302 -14.22 -20.11 -11.07
CA VAL A 302 -15.58 -20.56 -10.77
C VAL A 302 -16.11 -21.40 -11.93
N GLY A 303 -16.43 -22.67 -11.66
CA GLY A 303 -16.96 -23.59 -12.68
C GLY A 303 -15.92 -24.07 -13.70
N ARG A 304 -14.62 -23.84 -13.45
CA ARG A 304 -13.55 -24.29 -14.34
C ARG A 304 -13.43 -25.81 -14.34
N GLU A 305 -13.42 -26.43 -15.52
CA GLU A 305 -13.30 -27.89 -15.66
C GLU A 305 -11.88 -28.40 -15.39
N ILE A 306 -10.88 -27.61 -15.81
CA ILE A 306 -9.46 -27.96 -15.70
C ILE A 306 -8.73 -26.84 -14.95
N ASP A 307 -8.21 -27.16 -13.77
CA ASP A 307 -7.42 -26.22 -12.97
C ASP A 307 -6.24 -25.63 -13.75
N LEU A 308 -6.06 -24.31 -13.63
CA LEU A 308 -4.92 -23.60 -14.18
C LEU A 308 -3.85 -23.45 -13.11
N VAL A 309 -2.63 -23.91 -13.41
CA VAL A 309 -1.41 -23.53 -12.70
C VAL A 309 -0.32 -23.33 -13.73
N GLU A 310 0.17 -22.11 -13.86
CA GLU A 310 1.27 -21.77 -14.76
C GLU A 310 2.49 -21.33 -13.95
N PHE A 311 3.65 -21.91 -14.29
CA PHE A 311 4.95 -21.49 -13.78
C PHE A 311 5.68 -20.73 -14.87
N HIS A 312 6.12 -19.52 -14.54
CA HIS A 312 6.92 -18.67 -15.41
C HIS A 312 8.34 -18.64 -14.85
N ASN A 313 9.31 -19.06 -15.67
CA ASN A 313 10.73 -18.84 -15.37
C ASN A 313 11.10 -17.45 -15.88
N PRO A 314 11.41 -16.48 -14.99
CA PRO A 314 12.09 -15.27 -15.45
C PRO A 314 13.47 -15.70 -15.98
N MET A 315 13.78 -15.32 -17.22
CA MET A 315 15.13 -15.41 -17.79
C MET A 315 16.11 -14.53 -17.03
#